data_AF-A0A8H4EK34-F1
#
_entry.id   AF-A0A8H4EK34-F1
#
_cell.length_a   1.000
_cell.length_b   1.000
_cell.length_c   1.000
_cell.angle_alpha   90.00
_cell.angle_beta   90.00
_cell.angle_gamma   90.00
#
_symmetry.space_group_name_H-M   'P 1'
#
loop_
_entity.id
_entity.type
_entity.pdbx_description
1 polymer ?
#
loop_
_entity_poly.entity_id
_entity_poly.type
_entity_poly.pdbx_seq_one_letter_code
_entity_poly.pdbx_strand_id
1 'polypeptide(L)'
;MKFAEILPLTLQYLGLENSLQPCIDILLSHCNAPLKKLLIYRLYDEKHTRALIEFCIRNKSLNYVGIYKYSDLNDNFRKEVEEHATNVALVPWSRIVVNW
;
A
#
# COMPACT_ATOMS: atom_id res chain seq x y z
N MET A 1 7.55 -16.67 5.12
CA MET A 1 7.95 -15.47 4.38
C MET A 1 8.67 -14.53 5.36
N LYS A 2 9.98 -14.75 5.60
CA LYS A 2 10.71 -14.03 6.67
C LYS A 2 10.96 -12.55 6.35
N PHE A 3 10.98 -12.17 5.08
CA PHE A 3 11.33 -10.82 4.65
C PHE A 3 10.35 -9.74 5.18
N ALA A 4 9.05 -10.01 5.18
CA ALA A 4 8.05 -9.08 5.72
C ALA A 4 8.22 -8.84 7.23
N GLU A 5 8.68 -9.87 7.96
CA GLU A 5 8.98 -9.81 9.39
C GLU A 5 10.31 -9.11 9.70
N ILE A 6 11.16 -8.89 8.68
CA ILE A 6 12.50 -8.28 8.80
C ILE A 6 12.46 -6.78 8.45
N LEU A 7 11.35 -6.25 7.94
CA LEU A 7 11.27 -4.83 7.60
C LEU A 7 11.55 -3.96 8.84
N PRO A 8 12.46 -2.98 8.75
CA PRO A 8 12.82 -2.15 9.90
C PRO A 8 11.58 -1.42 10.45
N LEU A 9 11.44 -1.36 11.77
CA LEU A 9 10.40 -0.53 12.41
C LEU A 9 10.62 0.98 12.20
N THR A 10 11.79 1.37 11.71
CA THR A 10 12.10 2.75 11.29
C THR A 10 11.71 3.03 9.84
N LEU A 11 11.26 2.03 9.09
CA LEU A 11 10.88 2.17 7.69
C LEU A 11 9.65 3.08 7.60
N GLN A 12 9.80 4.22 6.93
CA GLN A 12 8.71 5.18 6.70
C GLN A 12 8.14 5.09 5.28
N TYR A 13 8.79 4.31 4.42
CA TYR A 13 8.49 4.22 3.00
C TYR A 13 8.67 2.79 2.51
N LEU A 14 7.71 2.26 1.76
CA LEU A 14 7.82 0.96 1.11
C LEU A 14 7.35 1.06 -0.34
N GLY A 15 8.18 0.64 -1.28
CA GLY A 15 7.82 0.48 -2.69
C GLY A 15 7.66 -0.98 -3.05
N LEU A 16 6.50 -1.35 -3.61
CA LEU A 16 6.18 -2.68 -4.09
C LEU A 16 6.16 -2.67 -5.60
N GLU A 17 7.33 -2.97 -6.17
CA GLU A 17 7.55 -3.10 -7.61
C GLU A 17 6.75 -4.26 -8.20
N ASN A 18 6.62 -4.28 -9.53
CA ASN A 18 5.85 -5.30 -10.25
C ASN A 18 6.26 -6.75 -9.92
N SER A 19 7.55 -6.99 -9.63
CA SER A 19 8.06 -8.31 -9.25
C SER A 19 7.54 -8.84 -7.91
N LEU A 20 7.14 -7.94 -6.99
CA LEU A 20 6.59 -8.30 -5.69
C LEU A 20 5.06 -8.41 -5.70
N GLN A 21 4.44 -8.17 -6.85
CA GLN A 21 2.99 -8.16 -7.00
C GLN A 21 2.29 -9.45 -6.54
N PRO A 22 2.78 -10.66 -6.83
CA PRO A 22 2.13 -11.91 -6.40
C PRO A 22 2.13 -12.12 -4.87
N CYS A 23 2.84 -11.27 -4.13
CA CYS A 23 3.11 -11.40 -2.71
C CYS A 23 2.64 -10.17 -1.92
N ILE A 24 1.93 -9.23 -2.55
CA ILE A 24 1.51 -7.96 -1.92
C ILE A 24 0.67 -8.25 -0.68
N ASP A 25 -0.30 -9.15 -0.76
CA ASP A 25 -1.17 -9.48 0.36
C ASP A 25 -0.37 -9.99 1.57
N ILE A 26 0.63 -10.85 1.35
CA ILE A 26 1.44 -11.43 2.43
C ILE A 26 2.42 -10.37 2.98
N LEU A 27 3.03 -9.56 2.12
CA LEU A 27 3.88 -8.44 2.57
C LEU A 27 3.07 -7.45 3.40
N LEU A 28 1.89 -7.08 2.90
CA LEU A 28 0.96 -6.19 3.57
C LEU A 28 0.29 -6.84 4.77
N SER A 29 0.25 -8.16 4.97
CA SER A 29 -0.32 -8.76 6.19
C SER A 29 0.70 -8.86 7.33
N HIS A 30 1.99 -8.97 7.02
CA HIS A 30 3.05 -9.13 8.01
C HIS A 30 3.90 -7.87 8.26
N CYS A 31 3.78 -6.82 7.43
CA CYS A 31 4.48 -5.57 7.64
C CYS A 31 3.94 -4.83 8.88
N ASN A 32 4.80 -4.65 9.89
CA ASN A 32 4.49 -3.89 11.11
C ASN A 32 5.19 -2.53 11.17
N ALA A 33 5.89 -2.14 10.11
CA ALA A 33 6.56 -0.85 10.05
C ALA A 33 5.53 0.29 10.00
N PRO A 34 5.72 1.39 10.75
CA PRO A 34 4.85 2.57 10.74
C PRO A 34 5.12 3.42 9.48
N LEU A 35 4.74 2.88 8.32
CA LEU A 35 4.91 3.55 7.04
C LEU A 35 4.15 4.87 7.02
N LYS A 36 4.75 5.89 6.39
CA LYS A 36 4.08 7.13 6.00
C LYS A 36 3.62 7.10 4.55
N LYS A 37 4.32 6.34 3.71
CA LYS A 37 4.11 6.25 2.26
C LYS A 37 4.25 4.81 1.80
N LEU A 38 3.30 4.33 1.01
CA LEU A 38 3.33 3.02 0.37
C LEU A 38 3.15 3.21 -1.15
N LEU A 39 4.05 2.67 -1.95
CA LEU A 39 3.93 2.68 -3.41
C LEU A 39 3.66 1.27 -3.91
N ILE A 40 2.69 1.13 -4.81
CA ILE A 40 2.25 -0.14 -5.36
C ILE A 40 2.19 -0.03 -6.87
N TYR A 41 2.79 -0.98 -7.56
CA TYR A 41 2.84 -0.92 -9.02
C TYR A 41 1.43 -1.01 -9.63
N ARG A 42 0.64 -2.02 -9.21
CA ARG A 42 -0.74 -2.22 -9.64
C ARG A 42 -1.51 -3.10 -8.65
N LEU A 43 -2.83 -2.94 -8.62
CA LEU A 43 -3.77 -3.77 -7.88
C LEU A 43 -4.71 -4.41 -8.90
N TYR A 44 -4.85 -5.74 -8.88
CA TYR A 44 -5.60 -6.49 -9.89
C TYR A 44 -6.71 -7.36 -9.31
N ASP A 45 -6.62 -7.69 -8.03
CA ASP A 45 -7.41 -8.74 -7.41
C ASP A 45 -7.96 -8.24 -6.07
N GLU A 46 -9.17 -8.70 -5.77
CA GLU A 46 -9.90 -8.46 -4.52
C GLU A 46 -9.05 -8.85 -3.30
N LYS A 47 -8.23 -9.90 -3.43
CA LYS A 47 -7.31 -10.31 -2.38
C LYS A 47 -6.31 -9.21 -2.01
N HIS A 48 -5.70 -8.56 -3.00
CA HIS A 48 -4.74 -7.47 -2.77
C HIS A 48 -5.43 -6.22 -2.24
N THR A 49 -6.62 -5.94 -2.77
CA THR A 49 -7.52 -4.88 -2.31
C THR A 49 -7.81 -5.00 -0.82
N ARG A 50 -8.29 -6.17 -0.38
CA ARG A 50 -8.63 -6.40 1.03
C ARG A 50 -7.41 -6.26 1.92
N ALA A 51 -6.29 -6.88 1.54
CA ALA A 51 -5.05 -6.78 2.31
C ALA A 51 -4.56 -5.34 2.46
N LEU A 52 -4.73 -4.51 1.42
CA LEU A 52 -4.40 -3.09 1.49
C LEU A 52 -5.34 -2.32 2.42
N ILE A 53 -6.65 -2.55 2.37
CA ILE A 53 -7.61 -1.92 3.29
C ILE A 53 -7.27 -2.27 4.74
N GLU A 54 -7.06 -3.55 5.03
CA GLU A 54 -6.66 -4.02 6.36
C GLU A 54 -5.32 -3.40 6.81
N PHE A 55 -4.37 -3.29 5.89
CA PHE A 55 -3.10 -2.62 6.15
C PHE A 55 -3.29 -1.14 6.49
N CYS A 56 -4.10 -0.40 5.72
CA CYS A 56 -4.40 1.00 5.98
C CYS A 56 -5.11 1.19 7.33
N ILE A 57 -6.04 0.29 7.70
CA ILE A 57 -6.75 0.35 8.98
C ILE A 57 -5.79 0.18 10.15
N ARG A 58 -4.84 -0.77 10.08
CA ARG A 58 -3.91 -1.03 11.18
C ARG A 58 -2.72 -0.06 11.19
N ASN A 59 -2.26 0.38 10.03
CA ASN A 59 -1.10 1.27 9.89
C ASN A 59 -1.52 2.74 9.99
N LYS A 60 -1.80 3.18 11.23
CA LYS A 60 -2.32 4.54 11.49
C LYS A 60 -1.38 5.68 11.09
N SER A 61 -0.11 5.41 10.84
CA SER A 61 0.86 6.40 10.36
C SER A 61 0.87 6.59 8.85
N LEU A 62 0.19 5.72 8.10
CA LEU A 62 0.16 5.76 6.64
C LEU A 62 -0.67 6.96 6.19
N ASN A 63 -0.06 7.82 5.38
CA ASN A 63 -0.72 9.02 4.86
C ASN A 63 -1.05 8.87 3.37
N TYR A 64 -0.22 8.14 2.63
CA TYR A 64 -0.33 8.06 1.17
C TYR A 64 -0.13 6.63 0.65
N VAL A 65 -1.00 6.24 -0.27
CA VAL A 65 -0.82 5.07 -1.14
C VAL A 65 -0.71 5.55 -2.59
N GLY A 66 0.46 5.36 -3.18
CA GLY A 66 0.73 5.69 -4.57
C GLY A 66 0.55 4.47 -5.46
N ILE A 67 -0.26 4.58 -6.52
CA ILE A 67 -0.45 3.48 -7.47
C ILE A 67 0.16 3.88 -8.82
N TYR A 68 1.08 3.07 -9.37
CA TYR A 68 1.73 3.41 -10.64
C TYR A 68 0.75 3.35 -11.80
N LYS A 69 0.01 2.24 -11.89
CA LYS A 69 -1.09 2.10 -12.86
C LYS A 69 -2.40 2.61 -12.29
N TYR A 70 -2.40 3.86 -11.84
CA TYR A 70 -3.57 4.49 -11.23
C TYR A 70 -4.78 4.54 -12.17
N SER A 71 -4.55 4.68 -13.48
CA SER A 71 -5.61 4.65 -14.49
C SER A 71 -6.34 3.31 -14.60
N ASP A 72 -5.69 2.22 -14.19
CA ASP A 72 -6.25 0.86 -14.24
C ASP A 72 -7.07 0.57 -12.97
N LEU A 73 -7.17 1.54 -12.04
CA LEU A 73 -7.82 1.35 -10.76
C LEU A 73 -9.33 1.40 -10.91
N ASN A 74 -10.01 0.39 -10.36
CA ASN A 74 -11.47 0.35 -10.32
C ASN A 74 -12.02 1.45 -9.38
N ASP A 75 -12.98 2.25 -9.85
CA ASP A 75 -13.63 3.30 -9.05
C ASP A 75 -14.29 2.77 -7.78
N ASN A 76 -14.87 1.56 -7.81
CA ASN A 76 -15.45 0.93 -6.63
C ASN A 76 -14.38 0.66 -5.57
N PHE A 77 -13.22 0.17 -6.00
CA PHE A 77 -12.09 -0.07 -5.10
C PHE A 77 -11.60 1.23 -4.46
N ARG A 78 -11.46 2.28 -5.27
CA ARG A 78 -11.02 3.58 -4.76
C ARG A 78 -11.95 4.07 -3.66
N LYS A 79 -13.26 4.01 -3.87
CA LYS A 79 -14.26 4.38 -2.87
C LYS A 79 -14.15 3.53 -1.62
N GLU A 80 -14.01 2.21 -1.77
CA GLU A 80 -13.89 1.29 -0.64
C GLU A 80 -12.68 1.62 0.25
N VAL A 81 -11.52 1.91 -0.34
CA VAL A 81 -10.36 2.35 0.44
C VAL A 81 -10.60 3.72 1.08
N GLU A 82 -11.13 4.70 0.34
CA GLU A 82 -11.40 6.03 0.88
C GLU A 82 -12.43 6.00 2.04
N GLU A 83 -13.41 5.10 2.00
CA GLU A 83 -14.42 4.88 3.05
C GLU A 83 -13.82 4.20 4.29
N HIS A 84 -12.97 3.18 4.12
CA HIS A 84 -12.42 2.40 5.23
C HIS A 84 -11.10 2.95 5.80
N ALA A 85 -10.36 3.73 5.01
CA ALA A 85 -9.07 4.30 5.36
C ALA A 85 -9.09 5.83 5.23
N THR A 86 -9.94 6.47 6.03
CA THR A 86 -10.22 7.92 5.98
C THR A 86 -9.00 8.85 6.09
N ASN A 87 -7.87 8.36 6.60
CA ASN A 87 -6.62 9.12 6.75
C ASN A 87 -5.58 8.82 5.65
N VAL A 88 -5.92 7.98 4.67
CA VAL A 88 -5.00 7.55 3.61
C VAL A 88 -5.45 8.13 2.27
N ALA A 89 -4.61 8.96 1.67
CA ALA A 89 -4.85 9.46 0.32
C ALA A 89 -4.35 8.46 -0.73
N LEU A 90 -5.26 7.99 -1.58
CA LEU A 90 -4.90 7.28 -2.80
C LEU A 90 -4.55 8.28 -3.91
N VAL A 91 -3.34 8.14 -4.46
CA VAL A 91 -2.84 9.05 -5.50
C VAL A 91 -2.07 8.29 -6.58
N PRO A 92 -1.88 8.86 -7.77
CA PRO A 92 -0.90 8.35 -8.72
C PRO A 92 0.49 8.32 -8.08
N TRP A 93 1.25 7.24 -8.29
CA TRP A 93 2.61 7.07 -7.76
C TRP A 93 3.49 8.28 -8.07
N SER A 94 3.39 8.85 -9.26
CA SER A 94 4.15 10.03 -9.71
C SER A 94 3.92 11.28 -8.86
N ARG A 95 2.87 11.34 -8.04
CA ARG A 95 2.61 12.46 -7.12
C ARG A 95 3.27 12.31 -5.75
N ILE A 96 3.86 11.15 -5.45
CA ILE A 96 4.53 10.93 -4.17
C ILE A 96 6.03 11.20 -4.33
N VAL A 97 6.48 12.29 -3.71
CA VAL A 97 7.91 12.60 -3.58
C VAL A 97 8.50 11.73 -2.48
N VAL A 98 9.53 10.94 -2.80
CA VAL A 98 10.29 10.15 -1.83
C VAL A 98 11.66 10.80 -1.70
N ASN A 99 11.94 11.33 -0.51
CA ASN A 99 13.28 11.81 -0.19
C ASN A 99 14.08 10.59 0.28
N TRP A 100 15.17 10.30 -0.42
CA TRP A 100 16.08 9.19 -0.12
C TRP A 100 17.01 9.54 1.03
#